data_AF-A0A9D7XD75-F1
#
_entry.id   AF-A0A9D7XD75-F1
#
_cell.length_a   1.000
_cell.length_b   1.000
_cell.length_c   1.000
_cell.angle_alpha   90.00
_cell.angle_beta   90.00
_cell.angle_gamma   90.00
#
_symmetry.space_group_name_H-M   'P 1'
#
loop_
_entity.id
_entity.type
_entity.pdbx_description
1 polymer ?
#
loop_
_entity_poly.entity_id
_entity_poly.type
_entity_poly.pdbx_seq_one_letter_code
_entity_poly.pdbx_strand_id
1 'polypeptide(L)'
;MRIFLLFHFCLWLAAAGASDAATRLQVSECIGSHGERVFSDADCGADHVREWSLALPPSAPRIPEPVAERPPNRRQSRSRRPAQAADRGDSFQCTAGGQSWYQHSPCRGKGEQGEPVRQSRVTRQHACREIARPAALLRDGSQRDERAGPYARATGRDPCR
;
A
#
# COMPACT_ATOMS: atom_id res chain seq x y z
N MET A 1 -73.60 -28.57 -2.03
CA MET A 1 -73.66 -27.96 -3.37
C MET A 1 -72.49 -26.99 -3.52
N ARG A 2 -71.70 -27.18 -4.59
CA ARG A 2 -70.87 -26.19 -5.35
C ARG A 2 -69.71 -25.51 -4.58
N ILE A 3 -68.43 -25.85 -4.77
CA ILE A 3 -67.53 -25.69 -5.96
C ILE A 3 -67.49 -24.25 -6.48
N PHE A 4 -66.33 -23.58 -6.34
CA PHE A 4 -65.57 -22.73 -7.29
C PHE A 4 -64.44 -22.02 -6.50
N LEU A 5 -63.21 -22.57 -6.43
CA LEU A 5 -62.06 -22.33 -7.34
C LEU A 5 -61.70 -20.85 -7.59
N LEU A 6 -60.41 -20.57 -7.36
CA LEU A 6 -59.53 -19.59 -8.03
C LEU A 6 -59.58 -18.11 -7.59
N PHE A 7 -58.72 -17.76 -6.62
CA PHE A 7 -57.88 -16.57 -6.70
C PHE A 7 -56.46 -16.99 -6.30
N HIS A 8 -55.64 -17.36 -7.29
CA HIS A 8 -54.57 -16.50 -7.78
C HIS A 8 -53.55 -16.10 -6.69
N PHE A 9 -52.48 -16.89 -6.62
CA PHE A 9 -51.15 -16.40 -6.98
C PHE A 9 -50.72 -15.08 -6.29
N CYS A 10 -50.40 -15.17 -4.99
CA CYS A 10 -49.33 -14.36 -4.40
C CYS A 10 -48.35 -15.35 -3.76
N LEU A 11 -47.34 -15.78 -4.53
CA LEU A 11 -46.00 -15.21 -4.40
C LEU A 11 -45.55 -15.39 -2.94
N TRP A 12 -45.06 -16.58 -2.56
CA TRP A 12 -43.61 -16.82 -2.55
C TRP A 12 -42.83 -15.52 -2.41
N LEU A 13 -42.70 -15.02 -1.19
CA LEU A 13 -41.47 -14.38 -0.76
C LEU A 13 -41.35 -14.61 0.74
N ALA A 14 -40.70 -15.73 1.07
CA ALA A 14 -40.07 -15.90 2.36
C ALA A 14 -39.10 -14.73 2.55
N ALA A 15 -39.55 -13.68 3.24
CA ALA A 15 -38.67 -12.70 3.84
C ALA A 15 -37.94 -13.42 4.97
N ALA A 16 -36.95 -14.23 4.61
CA ALA A 16 -35.82 -14.49 5.48
C ALA A 16 -35.12 -13.15 5.66
N GLY A 17 -35.65 -12.33 6.56
CA GLY A 17 -34.95 -11.19 7.11
C GLY A 17 -33.71 -11.77 7.77
N ALA A 18 -32.61 -11.78 7.02
CA ALA A 18 -31.28 -11.89 7.58
C ALA A 18 -31.21 -10.79 8.63
N SER A 19 -31.36 -11.19 9.88
CA SER A 19 -31.18 -10.31 11.01
C SER A 19 -29.71 -9.97 10.96
N ASP A 20 -29.39 -8.80 10.39
CA ASP A 20 -28.05 -8.24 10.42
C ASP A 20 -27.75 -8.05 11.91
N ALA A 21 -27.11 -9.06 12.51
CA ALA A 21 -26.65 -9.02 13.88
C ALA A 21 -25.49 -8.04 13.89
N ALA A 22 -25.82 -6.75 13.88
CA ALA A 22 -24.88 -5.66 13.97
C ALA A 22 -24.03 -5.91 15.22
N THR A 23 -22.80 -6.39 14.99
CA THR A 23 -21.87 -6.59 16.08
C THR A 23 -21.58 -5.19 16.61
N ARG A 24 -21.85 -4.95 17.89
CA ARG A 24 -21.61 -3.65 18.53
C ARG A 24 -20.34 -3.75 19.36
N LEU A 25 -19.42 -2.82 19.15
CA LEU A 25 -18.26 -2.63 20.00
C LEU A 25 -18.63 -1.66 21.12
N GLN A 26 -18.45 -2.06 22.37
CA GLN A 26 -18.56 -1.16 23.51
C GLN A 26 -17.22 -0.49 23.75
N VAL A 27 -17.24 0.84 23.86
CA VAL A 27 -16.06 1.65 24.16
C VAL A 27 -16.41 2.56 25.33
N SER A 28 -15.64 2.47 26.40
CA SER A 28 -15.76 3.29 27.59
C SER A 28 -14.85 4.51 27.49
N GLU A 29 -15.41 5.67 27.81
CA GLU A 29 -14.68 6.92 27.97
C GLU A 29 -14.25 7.05 29.44
N CYS A 30 -12.95 7.03 29.68
CA CYS A 30 -12.32 7.12 30.99
C CYS A 30 -11.63 8.48 31.20
N ILE A 31 -11.47 8.90 32.46
CA ILE A 31 -10.53 9.96 32.83
C ILE A 31 -9.16 9.32 33.12
N GLY A 32 -8.13 9.78 32.42
CA GLY A 32 -6.75 9.36 32.61
C GLY A 32 -6.10 10.03 33.82
N SER A 33 -4.89 9.57 34.18
CA SER A 33 -4.21 9.97 35.42
C SER A 33 -3.85 11.46 35.50
N HIS A 34 -3.86 12.17 34.37
CA HIS A 34 -3.60 13.61 34.29
C HIS A 34 -4.85 14.42 33.89
N GLY A 35 -6.04 13.82 33.99
CA GLY A 35 -7.32 14.47 33.68
C GLY A 35 -7.66 14.49 32.18
N GLU A 36 -6.89 13.81 31.35
CA GLU A 36 -7.19 13.60 29.93
C GLU A 36 -8.36 12.62 29.73
N ARG A 37 -9.05 12.71 28.59
CA ARG A 37 -10.08 11.73 28.22
C ARG A 37 -9.47 10.64 27.36
N VAL A 38 -9.64 9.39 27.78
CA VAL A 38 -9.13 8.20 27.09
C VAL A 38 -10.30 7.29 26.72
N PHE A 39 -10.26 6.69 25.53
CA PHE A 39 -11.26 5.72 25.10
C PHE A 39 -10.65 4.32 25.13
N SER A 40 -11.28 3.39 25.84
CA SER A 40 -10.82 2.02 25.98
C SER A 40 -11.98 1.04 25.82
N ASP A 41 -11.68 -0.18 25.37
CA ASP A 41 -12.61 -1.32 25.37
C ASP A 41 -12.60 -2.08 26.72
N ALA A 42 -11.77 -1.64 27.67
CA ALA A 42 -11.72 -2.13 29.04
C ALA A 42 -12.53 -1.23 30.00
N ASP A 43 -13.03 -1.82 31.08
CA ASP A 43 -13.77 -1.09 32.12
C ASP A 43 -12.86 -0.11 32.88
N CYS A 44 -13.28 1.15 32.96
CA CYS A 44 -12.58 2.23 33.65
C CYS A 44 -12.79 2.20 35.17
N GLY A 45 -13.74 1.40 35.67
CA GLY A 45 -14.12 1.41 37.09
C GLY A 45 -14.63 2.78 37.54
N ALA A 46 -14.02 3.36 38.59
CA ALA A 46 -14.46 4.62 39.19
C ALA A 46 -14.21 5.85 38.30
N ASP A 47 -13.32 5.75 37.32
CA ASP A 47 -12.96 6.84 36.39
C ASP A 47 -13.81 6.82 35.11
N HIS A 48 -14.90 6.04 35.11
CA HIS A 48 -15.84 5.95 34.01
C HIS A 48 -16.64 7.25 33.85
N VAL A 49 -16.58 7.82 32.65
CA VAL A 49 -17.40 8.98 32.26
C VAL A 49 -18.65 8.51 31.53
N ARG A 50 -18.48 7.73 30.47
CA ARG A 50 -19.58 7.36 29.57
C ARG A 50 -19.26 6.13 28.73
N GLU A 51 -20.27 5.30 28.49
CA GLU A 51 -20.18 4.16 27.57
C GLU A 51 -20.76 4.52 26.19
N TRP A 52 -20.08 4.05 25.14
CA TRP A 52 -20.44 4.25 23.75
C TRP A 52 -20.59 2.91 23.04
N SER A 53 -21.73 2.69 22.40
CA SER A 53 -21.94 1.53 21.52
C SER A 53 -21.74 1.92 20.06
N LEU A 54 -20.68 1.39 19.44
CA LEU A 54 -20.34 1.62 18.04
C LEU A 54 -20.76 0.41 17.21
N ALA A 55 -21.46 0.64 16.09
CA ALA A 55 -21.75 -0.43 15.14
C ALA A 55 -20.47 -0.78 14.37
N LEU A 56 -20.06 -2.04 14.43
CA LEU A 56 -18.98 -2.53 13.56
C LEU A 56 -19.49 -2.62 12.13
N PRO A 57 -18.65 -2.28 11.13
CA PRO A 57 -19.01 -2.50 9.75
C PRO A 57 -19.29 -3.99 9.52
N PRO A 58 -20.25 -4.34 8.65
CA PRO A 58 -20.51 -5.73 8.32
C PRO A 58 -19.23 -6.38 7.80
N SER A 59 -19.00 -7.63 8.20
CA SER A 59 -17.87 -8.40 7.68
C SER A 59 -17.99 -8.48 6.16
N ALA A 60 -16.91 -8.13 5.45
CA ALA A 60 -16.90 -8.25 4.00
C ALA A 60 -17.27 -9.69 3.59
N PRO A 61 -18.11 -9.88 2.56
CA PRO A 61 -18.44 -11.21 2.09
C PRO A 61 -17.15 -11.95 1.72
N ARG A 62 -16.98 -13.17 2.26
CA ARG A 62 -15.85 -14.02 1.88
C ARG A 62 -15.98 -14.35 0.41
N ILE A 63 -15.19 -13.71 -0.43
CA ILE A 63 -15.02 -14.11 -1.83
C ILE A 63 -14.34 -15.49 -1.78
N PRO A 64 -14.92 -16.54 -2.39
CA PRO A 64 -14.24 -17.82 -2.50
C PRO A 64 -12.89 -17.60 -3.19
N GLU A 65 -11.82 -18.11 -2.59
CA GLU A 65 -10.50 -18.01 -3.18
C GLU A 65 -10.54 -18.61 -4.60
N PRO A 66 -10.02 -17.92 -5.62
CA PRO A 66 -9.96 -18.48 -6.95
C PRO A 66 -9.11 -19.74 -6.89
N VAL A 67 -9.69 -20.88 -7.25
CA VAL A 67 -8.96 -22.12 -7.49
C VAL A 67 -7.84 -21.79 -8.47
N ALA A 68 -6.60 -21.91 -8.03
CA ALA A 68 -5.43 -21.61 -8.83
C ALA A 68 -5.38 -22.58 -10.02
N GLU A 69 -5.87 -22.14 -11.17
CA GLU A 69 -5.75 -22.88 -12.40
C GLU A 69 -4.27 -22.88 -12.82
N ARG A 70 -3.68 -24.08 -12.79
CA ARG A 70 -2.26 -24.30 -13.03
C ARG A 70 -1.96 -23.93 -14.50
N PRO A 71 -1.11 -22.92 -14.79
CA PRO A 71 -0.89 -22.52 -16.17
C PRO A 71 -0.18 -23.63 -16.95
N PRO A 72 -0.50 -23.83 -18.24
CA PRO A 72 0.21 -24.79 -19.06
C PRO A 72 1.68 -24.38 -19.19
N ASN A 73 2.54 -25.37 -19.02
CA ASN A 73 3.98 -25.31 -19.11
C ASN A 73 4.43 -24.72 -20.45
N ARG A 74 4.60 -23.39 -20.52
CA ARG A 74 5.17 -22.70 -21.67
C ARG A 74 6.69 -22.76 -21.58
N ARG A 75 7.24 -23.90 -21.98
CA ARG A 75 8.63 -23.95 -22.45
C ARG A 75 8.77 -22.95 -23.61
N GLN A 76 9.78 -22.09 -23.47
CA GLN A 76 10.41 -21.26 -24.51
C GLN A 76 9.65 -20.01 -25.00
N SER A 77 10.12 -18.86 -24.54
CA SER A 77 10.80 -17.95 -25.46
C SER A 77 12.01 -17.32 -24.77
N ARG A 78 13.18 -17.66 -25.30
CA ARG A 78 14.47 -17.07 -24.96
C ARG A 78 14.45 -15.56 -25.24
N SER A 79 15.33 -14.85 -24.54
CA SER A 79 15.63 -13.42 -24.68
C SER A 79 14.81 -12.45 -23.82
N ARG A 80 14.91 -12.63 -22.50
CA ARG A 80 15.39 -11.51 -21.70
C ARG A 80 16.65 -12.01 -21.02
N ARG A 81 17.81 -11.53 -21.46
CA ARG A 81 18.97 -11.42 -20.56
C ARG A 81 18.38 -10.96 -19.22
N PRO A 82 18.48 -11.74 -18.13
CA PRO A 82 18.07 -11.22 -16.85
C PRO A 82 18.84 -9.91 -16.76
N ALA A 83 18.12 -8.80 -16.63
CA ALA A 83 18.75 -7.64 -16.01
C ALA A 83 19.23 -8.23 -14.70
N GLN A 84 20.51 -8.59 -14.69
CA GLN A 84 21.19 -9.21 -13.56
C GLN A 84 20.67 -8.43 -12.39
N ALA A 85 20.04 -9.15 -11.45
CA ALA A 85 19.63 -8.63 -10.17
C ALA A 85 20.66 -7.57 -9.81
N ALA A 86 20.28 -6.29 -9.97
CA ALA A 86 21.20 -5.20 -9.76
C ALA A 86 21.71 -5.47 -8.36
N ASP A 87 23.02 -5.69 -8.28
CA ASP A 87 23.70 -6.12 -7.08
C ASP A 87 23.08 -5.36 -5.92
N ARG A 88 22.40 -6.08 -5.01
CA ARG A 88 21.30 -5.51 -4.20
C ARG A 88 21.76 -4.40 -3.24
N GLY A 89 23.06 -4.08 -3.20
CA GLY A 89 23.65 -2.96 -2.45
C GLY A 89 24.20 -1.80 -3.29
N ASP A 90 24.26 -1.90 -4.61
CA ASP A 90 24.86 -0.87 -5.47
C ASP A 90 23.81 0.12 -5.99
N SER A 91 24.25 1.37 -6.12
CA SER A 91 23.60 2.48 -6.81
C SER A 91 24.60 3.09 -7.79
N PHE A 92 24.14 4.02 -8.63
CA PHE A 92 24.95 4.66 -9.65
C PHE A 92 24.88 6.17 -9.48
N GLN A 93 26.04 6.82 -9.47
CA GLN A 93 26.14 8.24 -9.70
C GLN A 93 26.33 8.45 -11.20
N CYS A 94 25.39 9.17 -11.79
CA CYS A 94 25.35 9.49 -13.20
C CYS A 94 25.80 10.94 -13.39
N THR A 95 26.60 11.19 -14.44
CA THR A 95 27.04 12.54 -14.80
C THR A 95 26.95 12.76 -16.31
N ALA A 96 26.43 13.92 -16.70
CA ALA A 96 26.35 14.33 -18.11
C ALA A 96 26.22 15.86 -18.18
N GLY A 97 26.94 16.52 -19.08
CA GLY A 97 26.80 17.97 -19.30
C GLY A 97 26.98 18.83 -18.04
N GLY A 98 27.85 18.43 -17.10
CA GLY A 98 28.05 19.12 -15.80
C GLY A 98 27.00 18.79 -14.73
N GLN A 99 25.89 18.14 -15.09
CA GLN A 99 24.88 17.68 -14.15
C GLN A 99 25.31 16.36 -13.50
N SER A 100 24.85 16.14 -12.26
CA SER A 100 24.99 14.86 -11.58
C SER A 100 23.63 14.40 -11.06
N TRP A 101 23.41 13.09 -10.92
CA TRP A 101 22.23 12.53 -10.27
C TRP A 101 22.48 11.09 -9.82
N TYR A 102 21.64 10.59 -8.92
CA TYR A 102 21.80 9.24 -8.36
C TYR A 102 20.62 8.35 -8.72
N GLN A 103 20.92 7.11 -9.12
CA GLN A 103 19.92 6.08 -9.47
C GLN A 103 20.25 4.75 -8.79
N HIS A 104 19.23 3.94 -8.53
CA HIS A 104 19.37 2.58 -8.00
C HIS A 104 19.43 1.52 -9.10
N SER A 105 19.18 1.94 -10.35
CA SER A 105 19.44 1.16 -11.54
C SER A 105 20.57 1.79 -12.37
N PRO A 106 21.27 1.01 -13.24
CA PRO A 106 22.32 1.56 -14.10
C PRO A 106 21.85 2.77 -14.89
N CYS A 107 22.71 3.78 -15.05
CA CYS A 107 22.35 5.02 -15.73
C CYS A 107 21.90 4.73 -17.16
N ARG A 108 20.64 5.05 -17.48
CA ARG A 108 20.09 4.93 -18.84
C ARG A 108 19.87 6.30 -19.46
N GLY A 109 19.97 6.35 -20.78
CA GLY A 109 19.64 7.55 -21.57
C GLY A 109 20.85 8.42 -21.92
N LYS A 110 20.56 9.67 -22.27
CA LYS A 110 21.51 10.72 -22.61
C LYS A 110 21.33 11.91 -21.65
N GLY A 111 22.34 12.77 -21.56
CA GLY A 111 22.22 14.09 -20.92
C GLY A 111 21.14 14.96 -21.58
N GLU A 112 20.83 16.10 -20.97
CA GLU A 112 19.81 17.03 -21.51
C GLU A 112 20.11 17.52 -22.92
N GLN A 113 21.39 17.67 -23.27
CA GLN A 113 21.82 18.15 -24.58
C GLN A 113 22.35 17.00 -25.45
N GLY A 114 22.02 15.75 -25.09
CA GLY A 114 22.38 14.56 -25.86
C GLY A 114 23.77 14.00 -25.55
N GLU A 115 24.46 14.48 -24.52
CA GLU A 115 25.78 13.99 -24.12
C GLU A 115 25.75 12.55 -23.58
N PRO A 116 26.83 11.79 -23.76
CA PRO A 116 26.94 10.47 -23.16
C PRO A 116 26.98 10.57 -21.63
N VAL A 117 26.17 9.74 -20.97
CA VAL A 117 26.16 9.64 -19.51
C VAL A 117 27.36 8.82 -19.04
N ARG A 118 28.19 9.40 -18.17
CA ARG A 118 29.20 8.68 -17.40
C ARG A 118 28.57 8.15 -16.13
N GLN A 119 28.93 6.92 -15.74
CA GLN A 119 28.41 6.28 -14.53
C GLN A 119 29.55 5.80 -13.65
N SER A 120 29.44 6.06 -12.35
CA SER A 120 30.27 5.47 -11.30
C SER A 120 29.37 4.68 -10.35
N ARG A 121 29.86 3.52 -9.88
CA ARG A 121 29.18 2.74 -8.85
C ARG A 121 29.41 3.40 -7.50
N VAL A 122 28.34 3.50 -6.72
CA VAL A 122 28.35 3.99 -5.35
C VAL A 122 27.50 3.07 -4.47
N THR A 123 27.74 3.06 -3.17
CA THR A 123 26.88 2.28 -2.26
C THR A 123 25.47 2.88 -2.22
N ARG A 124 24.47 2.03 -1.99
CA ARG A 124 23.09 2.49 -1.85
C ARG A 124 22.91 3.51 -0.73
N GLN A 125 23.58 3.29 0.41
CA GLN A 125 23.57 4.24 1.53
C GLN A 125 24.12 5.61 1.13
N HIS A 126 25.22 5.66 0.37
CA HIS A 126 25.79 6.91 -0.12
C HIS A 126 24.82 7.65 -1.05
N ALA A 127 24.26 6.94 -2.04
CA ALA A 127 23.27 7.52 -2.94
C ALA A 127 22.06 8.07 -2.19
N CYS A 128 21.48 7.30 -1.27
CA CYS A 128 20.32 7.74 -0.49
C CYS A 128 20.63 8.96 0.40
N ARG A 129 21.82 9.00 1.01
CA ARG A 129 22.28 10.17 1.77
C ARG A 129 22.36 11.41 0.88
N GLU A 130 22.92 11.26 -0.32
CA GLU A 130 23.10 12.34 -1.28
C GLU A 130 21.78 12.83 -1.89
N ILE A 131 20.81 11.94 -2.09
CA ILE A 131 19.46 12.27 -2.57
C ILE A 131 18.67 13.00 -1.48
N ALA A 132 18.81 12.58 -0.22
CA ALA A 132 18.04 13.11 0.91
C ALA A 132 18.65 14.38 1.54
N ARG A 133 19.92 14.71 1.25
CA ARG A 133 20.56 15.89 1.83
C ARG A 133 19.80 17.18 1.44
N PRO A 134 19.67 18.18 2.31
CA PRO A 134 18.99 19.44 1.97
C PRO A 134 19.60 20.15 0.77
N ALA A 135 20.93 20.11 0.65
CA ALA A 135 21.67 20.67 -0.49
C ALA A 135 21.49 19.88 -1.80
N ALA A 136 20.72 18.78 -1.82
CA ALA A 136 20.43 18.05 -3.05
C ALA A 136 19.67 18.94 -4.02
N LEU A 137 18.70 19.72 -3.55
CA LEU A 137 17.85 20.56 -4.40
C LEU A 137 18.63 21.66 -5.14
N LEU A 138 19.81 22.03 -4.64
CA LEU A 138 20.69 23.04 -5.26
C LEU A 138 21.67 22.42 -6.26
N ARG A 139 21.73 21.09 -6.34
CA ARG A 139 22.64 20.39 -7.25
C ARG A 139 22.00 20.25 -8.63
N ASP A 140 22.73 20.67 -9.64
CA ASP A 140 22.32 20.49 -11.03
C ASP A 140 22.13 19.01 -11.36
N GLY A 141 20.92 18.65 -11.78
CA GLY A 141 20.51 17.28 -12.08
C GLY A 141 19.77 16.58 -10.93
N SER A 142 19.57 17.22 -9.77
CA SER A 142 18.84 16.63 -8.64
C SER A 142 17.39 16.23 -8.94
N GLN A 143 16.75 16.88 -9.92
CA GLN A 143 15.44 16.52 -10.45
C GLN A 143 15.42 15.13 -11.11
N ARG A 144 16.59 14.58 -11.47
CA ARG A 144 16.77 13.25 -12.06
C ARG A 144 17.09 12.17 -11.04
N ASP A 145 17.26 12.55 -9.76
CA ASP A 145 17.49 11.58 -8.69
C ASP A 145 16.32 10.60 -8.60
N GLU A 146 16.63 9.31 -8.47
CA GLU A 146 15.62 8.28 -8.28
C GLU A 146 15.06 8.39 -6.86
N ARG A 147 13.87 9.00 -6.73
CA ARG A 147 13.18 9.19 -5.45
C ARG A 147 12.00 8.24 -5.35
N ALA A 148 11.87 7.56 -4.22
CA ALA A 148 10.67 6.80 -3.93
C ALA A 148 9.45 7.72 -3.89
N GLY A 149 8.41 7.37 -4.65
CA GLY A 149 7.11 8.02 -4.57
C GLY A 149 6.37 7.68 -3.27
N PRO A 150 5.27 8.39 -2.94
CA PRO A 150 4.54 8.21 -1.69
C PRO A 150 4.10 6.76 -1.44
N TYR A 151 3.61 6.08 -2.48
CA TYR A 151 3.18 4.69 -2.40
C TYR A 151 4.33 3.73 -2.06
N ALA A 152 5.51 3.91 -2.68
CA ALA A 152 6.67 3.07 -2.41
C ALA A 152 7.15 3.23 -0.96
N ARG A 153 7.11 4.45 -0.42
CA ARG A 153 7.40 4.71 1.00
C ARG A 153 6.42 4.02 1.92
N ALA A 154 5.13 4.16 1.66
CA ALA A 154 4.07 3.57 2.49
C ALA A 154 4.10 2.04 2.51
N THR A 155 4.50 1.41 1.40
CA THR A 155 4.51 -0.06 1.24
C THR A 155 5.86 -0.71 1.56
N GLY A 156 6.84 0.03 2.08
CA GLY A 156 8.17 -0.50 2.38
C GLY A 156 8.97 -0.89 1.14
N ARG A 157 8.64 -0.32 -0.02
CA ARG A 157 9.34 -0.52 -1.30
C ARG A 157 10.29 0.63 -1.64
N ASP A 158 10.55 1.51 -0.67
CA ASP A 158 11.51 2.60 -0.83
C ASP A 158 12.94 2.04 -0.78
N PRO A 159 13.74 2.18 -1.85
CA PRO A 159 15.13 1.74 -1.86
C PRO A 159 16.02 2.44 -0.82
N CYS A 160 15.56 3.56 -0.24
CA CYS A 160 16.30 4.33 0.75
C CYS A 160 15.79 4.18 2.19
N ARG A 161 14.95 3.18 2.46
CA ARG A 161 14.33 2.95 3.78
C ARG A 161 14.78 1.65 4.43
#